data_AF-A0AAW7IVV3-F1
#
_entry.id   AF-A0AAW7IVV3-F1
#
_cell.length_a   1.000
_cell.length_b   1.000
_cell.length_c   1.000
_cell.angle_alpha   90.00
_cell.angle_beta   90.00
_cell.angle_gamma   90.00
#
_symmetry.space_group_name_H-M   'P 1'
#
loop_
_entity.id
_entity.type
_entity.pdbx_description
1 polymer ?
#
loop_
_entity_poly.entity_id
_entity_poly.type
_entity_poly.pdbx_seq_one_letter_code
_entity_poly.pdbx_strand_id
1 'polypeptide(L)'
;MKILNNESVIYEGVRYIGLTIPVALVKRKKELQNFIAIELKRLLAQDKQIPTVVVSHAPLFNELSMLSPKSSSYNKSYKCAHRGILSLFEDFNIIGAIHGHHHIPALSGQSKMVKFSNKNIFVVCSIYSKINTGFELAKLLPDTNMEKPLGLKEDKN
;
A
#
# COMPACT_ATOMS: atom_id res chain seq x y z
N MET A 1 6.82 -6.71 18.41
CA MET A 1 5.80 -6.47 17.38
C MET A 1 5.24 -5.07 17.58
N LYS A 2 5.34 -4.17 16.59
CA LYS A 2 4.77 -2.81 16.67
C LYS A 2 3.46 -2.79 15.88
N ILE A 3 2.37 -2.39 16.53
CA ILE A 3 1.06 -2.23 15.89
C ILE A 3 0.96 -0.76 15.43
N LEU A 4 0.68 -0.53 14.14
CA LEU A 4 0.52 0.82 13.61
C LEU A 4 -0.98 1.12 13.44
N ASN A 5 -1.54 1.91 14.34
CA ASN A 5 -2.93 2.39 14.27
C ASN A 5 -2.93 3.92 14.24
N ASN A 6 -3.03 4.49 13.04
CA ASN A 6 -2.79 5.92 12.80
C ASN A 6 -1.42 6.34 13.35
N GLU A 7 -0.40 5.54 13.08
CA GLU A 7 0.97 5.76 13.50
C GLU A 7 1.94 5.54 12.34
N SER A 8 3.14 6.09 12.48
CA SER A 8 4.23 5.88 11.53
C SER A 8 5.46 5.31 12.21
N VAL A 9 6.21 4.50 11.47
CA VAL A 9 7.55 4.04 11.85
C VAL A 9 8.47 4.16 10.65
N ILE A 10 9.73 4.52 10.88
CA ILE A 10 10.77 4.46 9.86
C ILE A 10 11.57 3.19 10.13
N TYR A 11 11.74 2.36 9.11
CA TYR A 11 12.53 1.14 9.15
C TYR A 11 13.30 1.03 7.85
N GLU A 12 14.62 0.81 7.93
CA GLU A 12 15.52 0.73 6.76
C GLU A 12 15.33 1.91 5.78
N GLY A 13 15.19 3.12 6.32
CA GLY A 13 15.01 4.34 5.51
C GLY A 13 13.63 4.51 4.86
N VAL A 14 12.68 3.60 5.09
CA VAL A 14 11.30 3.68 4.57
C VAL A 14 10.33 4.01 5.70
N ARG A 15 9.45 5.00 5.48
CA ARG A 15 8.35 5.32 6.38
C ARG A 15 7.16 4.41 6.08
N TYR A 16 6.72 3.64 7.06
CA TYR A 16 5.48 2.89 7.02
C TYR A 16 4.43 3.64 7.84
N ILE A 17 3.32 4.01 7.21
CA ILE A 17 2.17 4.64 7.85
C ILE A 17 1.08 3.60 8.00
N GLY A 18 0.77 3.17 9.22
CA GLY A 18 -0.43 2.38 9.48
C GLY A 18 -1.64 3.29 9.61
N LEU A 19 -2.58 3.20 8.69
CA LEU A 19 -3.78 4.03 8.65
C LEU A 19 -5.04 3.17 8.87
N THR A 20 -5.81 3.52 9.87
CA THR A 20 -7.08 2.85 10.18
C THR A 20 -8.20 3.52 9.41
N ILE A 21 -8.73 2.82 8.39
CA ILE A 21 -9.83 3.32 7.57
C ILE A 21 -11.17 3.02 8.28
N PRO A 22 -11.95 4.05 8.70
CA PRO A 22 -13.22 3.83 9.36
C PRO A 22 -14.26 3.27 8.39
N VAL A 23 -14.44 1.95 8.38
CA VAL A 23 -15.40 1.26 7.49
C VAL A 23 -16.84 1.75 7.72
N ALA A 24 -17.18 2.16 8.94
CA ALA A 24 -18.46 2.77 9.28
C ALA A 24 -18.77 4.05 8.47
N LEU A 25 -17.74 4.73 7.95
CA LEU A 25 -17.87 5.96 7.16
C LEU A 25 -17.83 5.71 5.64
N VAL A 26 -17.83 4.46 5.16
CA VAL A 26 -17.78 4.17 3.71
C VAL A 26 -18.98 4.76 2.96
N LYS A 27 -20.14 4.89 3.62
CA LYS A 27 -21.33 5.57 3.08
C LYS A 27 -21.23 7.11 3.14
N ARG A 28 -20.29 7.65 3.91
CA ARG A 28 -20.02 9.07 4.17
C ARG A 28 -18.65 9.44 3.58
N LYS A 29 -18.60 9.40 2.24
CA LYS A 29 -17.35 9.53 1.46
C LYS A 29 -16.53 10.76 1.84
N LYS A 30 -17.18 11.92 2.02
CA LYS A 30 -16.49 13.19 2.29
C LYS A 30 -15.81 13.16 3.65
N GLU A 31 -16.52 12.69 4.67
CA GLU A 31 -16.06 12.56 6.04
C GLU A 31 -14.89 11.57 6.13
N LEU A 32 -15.00 10.44 5.45
CA LEU A 32 -13.92 9.45 5.37
C LEU A 32 -12.66 10.02 4.72
N GLN A 33 -12.79 10.73 3.61
CA GLN A 33 -11.63 11.34 2.96
C GLN A 33 -11.04 12.49 3.76
N ASN A 34 -11.87 13.28 4.45
CA ASN A 34 -11.38 14.30 5.38
C ASN A 34 -10.56 13.67 6.50
N PHE A 35 -11.04 12.58 7.09
CA PHE A 35 -10.30 11.83 8.10
C PHE A 35 -8.94 11.34 7.57
N ILE A 36 -8.93 10.70 6.40
CA ILE A 36 -7.69 10.22 5.76
C ILE A 36 -6.72 11.38 5.52
N ALA A 37 -7.21 12.53 5.03
CA ALA A 37 -6.38 13.69 4.76
C ALA A 37 -5.72 14.27 6.03
N ILE A 38 -6.49 14.36 7.13
CA ILE A 38 -5.99 14.85 8.41
C ILE A 38 -4.91 13.92 8.96
N GLU A 39 -5.18 12.62 8.99
CA GLU A 39 -4.23 11.65 9.53
C GLU A 39 -2.97 11.51 8.68
N LEU A 40 -3.11 11.42 7.35
CA LEU A 40 -1.94 11.38 6.47
C LEU A 40 -1.09 12.64 6.62
N LYS A 41 -1.70 13.83 6.65
CA LYS A 41 -0.95 15.08 6.85
C LYS A 41 -0.16 15.06 8.14
N ARG A 42 -0.77 14.62 9.25
CA ARG A 42 -0.11 14.51 10.56
C ARG A 42 1.06 13.52 10.54
N LEU A 43 0.87 12.38 9.91
CA LEU A 43 1.85 11.27 9.89
C LEU A 43 3.02 11.51 8.91
N LEU A 44 2.81 12.34 7.88
CA LEU A 44 3.83 12.70 6.90
C LEU A 44 4.74 13.86 7.35
N ALA A 45 4.31 14.65 8.34
CA ALA A 45 4.77 16.01 8.66
C ALA A 45 6.29 16.19 8.93
N GLN A 46 7.09 15.14 8.96
CA GLN A 46 8.49 15.19 9.39
C GLN A 46 9.49 15.27 8.24
N ASP A 47 9.17 14.74 7.06
CA ASP A 47 10.08 14.75 5.90
C ASP A 47 9.32 14.35 4.63
N LYS A 48 9.48 15.13 3.56
CA LYS A 48 8.87 14.89 2.24
C LYS A 48 9.63 13.87 1.41
N GLN A 49 10.93 13.67 1.66
CA GLN A 49 11.79 12.86 0.81
C GLN A 49 11.79 11.38 1.19
N ILE A 50 11.51 11.06 2.46
CA ILE A 50 11.50 9.67 2.94
C ILE A 50 10.48 8.85 2.13
N PRO A 51 10.93 7.78 1.45
CA PRO A 51 10.03 6.87 0.75
C PRO A 51 8.98 6.34 1.72
N THR A 52 7.71 6.51 1.38
CA THR A 52 6.59 6.25 2.28
C THR A 52 5.64 5.20 1.70
N VAL A 53 5.30 4.20 2.51
CA VAL A 53 4.30 3.17 2.19
C VAL A 53 3.13 3.31 3.16
N VAL A 54 1.92 3.43 2.61
CA VAL A 54 0.69 3.45 3.43
C VAL A 54 0.17 2.03 3.59
N VAL A 55 0.05 1.58 4.82
CA VAL A 55 -0.43 0.26 5.22
C VAL A 55 -1.81 0.41 5.87
N SER A 56 -2.80 -0.33 5.40
CA SER A 56 -4.17 -0.25 5.93
C SER A 56 -4.87 -1.60 5.84
N HIS A 57 -5.91 -1.84 6.65
CA HIS A 57 -6.70 -3.05 6.45
C HIS A 57 -7.63 -2.89 5.23
N ALA A 58 -8.54 -1.93 5.27
CA ALA A 58 -9.37 -1.58 4.11
C ALA A 58 -8.62 -0.63 3.18
N PRO A 59 -8.77 -0.76 1.85
CA PRO A 59 -8.09 0.13 0.92
C PRO A 59 -8.59 1.58 1.02
N LEU A 60 -7.67 2.50 0.71
CA LEU A 60 -7.92 3.93 0.75
C LEU A 60 -8.98 4.32 -0.28
N PHE A 61 -8.76 3.97 -1.55
CA PHE A 61 -9.65 4.28 -2.68
C PHE A 61 -9.55 3.19 -3.76
N ASN A 62 -10.48 3.17 -4.71
CA ASN A 62 -10.43 2.24 -5.83
C ASN A 62 -9.16 2.36 -6.67
N GLU A 63 -8.68 3.59 -6.87
CA GLU A 63 -7.46 3.89 -7.64
C GLU A 63 -6.22 3.23 -7.02
N LEU A 64 -6.20 3.14 -5.69
CA LEU A 64 -5.15 2.51 -4.88
C LEU A 64 -5.62 1.16 -4.35
N SER A 65 -6.25 0.34 -5.19
CA SER A 65 -6.65 -1.02 -4.84
C SER A 65 -6.54 -1.94 -6.05
N MET A 66 -6.30 -3.23 -5.85
CA MET A 66 -6.32 -4.24 -6.92
C MET A 66 -7.72 -4.74 -7.27
N LEU A 67 -8.78 -4.11 -6.75
CA LEU A 67 -10.15 -4.57 -6.95
C LEU A 67 -10.60 -4.35 -8.39
N SER A 68 -11.06 -5.41 -9.04
CA SER A 68 -11.63 -5.32 -10.39
C SER A 68 -12.95 -4.54 -10.38
N PRO A 69 -13.20 -3.66 -11.36
CA PRO A 69 -14.51 -3.01 -11.52
C PRO A 69 -15.69 -3.99 -11.73
N LYS A 70 -15.41 -5.26 -12.03
CA LYS A 70 -16.41 -6.33 -12.16
C LYS A 70 -16.75 -7.00 -10.81
N SER A 71 -16.00 -6.71 -9.74
CA SER A 71 -16.24 -7.29 -8.41
C SER A 71 -17.52 -6.73 -7.79
N SER A 72 -18.28 -7.58 -7.09
CA SER A 72 -19.45 -7.16 -6.31
C SER A 72 -19.10 -6.21 -5.17
N SER A 73 -17.86 -6.27 -4.66
CA SER A 73 -17.35 -5.36 -3.63
C SER A 73 -16.90 -4.00 -4.20
N TYR A 74 -16.90 -3.82 -5.53
CA TYR A 74 -16.41 -2.59 -6.16
C TYR A 74 -17.48 -1.49 -6.12
N ASN A 75 -17.27 -0.48 -5.27
CA ASN A 75 -18.12 0.70 -5.25
C ASN A 75 -17.55 1.78 -6.18
N LYS A 76 -18.18 2.02 -7.34
CA LYS A 76 -17.76 3.03 -8.34
C LYS A 76 -17.58 4.44 -7.78
N SER A 77 -18.29 4.80 -6.70
CA SER A 77 -18.19 6.12 -6.07
C SER A 77 -17.01 6.26 -5.12
N TYR A 78 -16.36 5.16 -4.72
CA TYR A 78 -15.22 5.11 -3.80
C TYR A 78 -13.88 5.50 -4.44
N LYS A 79 -13.91 6.64 -5.14
CA LYS A 79 -12.76 7.28 -5.79
C LYS A 79 -12.21 8.43 -4.95
N CYS A 80 -10.91 8.70 -5.01
CA CYS A 80 -10.36 9.89 -4.37
C CYS A 80 -10.93 11.17 -5.01
N ALA A 81 -11.53 12.04 -4.20
CA ALA A 81 -12.04 13.34 -4.65
C ALA A 81 -11.49 14.50 -3.80
N HIS A 82 -10.81 14.19 -2.69
CA HIS A 82 -10.29 15.17 -1.76
C HIS A 82 -8.95 15.73 -2.25
N ARG A 83 -8.95 17.00 -2.66
CA ARG A 83 -7.76 17.70 -3.19
C ARG A 83 -6.57 17.64 -2.24
N GLY A 84 -6.80 17.78 -0.94
CA GLY A 84 -5.71 17.69 0.05
C GLY A 84 -5.01 16.32 0.06
N ILE A 85 -5.71 15.23 -0.29
CA ILE A 85 -5.07 13.90 -0.37
C ILE A 85 -4.19 13.85 -1.63
N LEU A 86 -4.72 14.32 -2.76
CA LEU A 86 -3.96 14.41 -4.01
C LEU A 86 -2.67 15.24 -3.80
N SER A 87 -2.78 16.42 -3.20
CA SER A 87 -1.62 17.26 -2.88
C SER A 87 -0.61 16.56 -1.96
N LEU A 88 -1.06 15.79 -0.96
CA LEU A 88 -0.13 15.01 -0.11
C LEU A 88 0.63 13.95 -0.92
N PHE A 89 -0.04 13.27 -1.85
CA PHE A 89 0.62 12.29 -2.72
C PHE A 89 1.57 12.95 -3.73
N GLU A 90 1.29 14.17 -4.18
CA GLU A 90 2.21 14.98 -5.00
C GLU A 90 3.42 15.49 -4.21
N ASP A 91 3.20 16.02 -3.01
CA ASP A 91 4.21 16.73 -2.23
C ASP A 91 5.17 15.80 -1.47
N PHE A 92 4.69 14.61 -1.08
CA PHE A 92 5.47 13.65 -0.29
C PHE A 92 5.85 12.44 -1.15
N ASN A 93 6.99 11.82 -0.84
CA ASN A 93 7.49 10.62 -1.51
C ASN A 93 6.70 9.36 -1.12
N ILE A 94 5.38 9.36 -1.36
CA ILE A 94 4.53 8.19 -1.16
C ILE A 94 4.69 7.28 -2.37
N ILE A 95 5.33 6.13 -2.15
CA ILE A 95 5.74 5.20 -3.21
C ILE A 95 4.78 4.01 -3.36
N GLY A 96 3.98 3.72 -2.33
CA GLY A 96 3.12 2.54 -2.35
C GLY A 96 1.99 2.51 -1.34
N ALA A 97 1.05 1.61 -1.59
CA ALA A 97 -0.02 1.25 -0.67
C ALA A 97 -0.11 -0.29 -0.53
N ILE A 98 -0.25 -0.75 0.71
CA ILE A 98 -0.47 -2.14 1.06
C ILE A 98 -1.79 -2.22 1.84
N HIS A 99 -2.67 -3.09 1.38
CA HIS A 99 -4.01 -3.26 1.96
C HIS A 99 -4.41 -4.72 2.08
N GLY A 100 -5.21 -4.99 3.09
CA GLY A 100 -5.90 -6.28 3.26
C GLY A 100 -7.26 -6.30 2.59
N HIS A 101 -8.26 -6.73 3.36
CA HIS A 101 -9.72 -6.68 3.16
C HIS A 101 -10.31 -7.35 1.92
N HIS A 102 -9.73 -7.21 0.74
CA HIS A 102 -10.35 -7.62 -0.52
C HIS A 102 -10.21 -9.10 -0.87
N HIS A 103 -9.34 -9.86 -0.19
CA HIS A 103 -9.14 -11.30 -0.44
C HIS A 103 -9.14 -11.64 -1.95
N ILE A 104 -8.37 -10.88 -2.74
CA ILE A 104 -8.43 -11.00 -4.20
C ILE A 104 -7.93 -12.39 -4.66
N PRO A 105 -8.48 -12.98 -5.73
CA PRO A 105 -7.97 -14.25 -6.24
C PRO A 105 -6.49 -14.11 -6.60
N ALA A 106 -5.65 -15.08 -6.22
CA ALA A 106 -4.20 -15.07 -6.50
C ALA A 106 -3.86 -14.89 -7.99
N LEU A 107 -4.75 -15.33 -8.90
CA LEU A 107 -4.63 -15.14 -10.35
C LEU A 107 -4.73 -13.66 -10.79
N SER A 108 -5.13 -12.75 -9.91
CA SER A 108 -5.25 -11.31 -10.20
C SER A 108 -3.89 -10.57 -10.18
N GLY A 109 -2.80 -11.30 -9.92
CA GLY A 109 -1.47 -10.74 -9.69
C GLY A 109 -1.24 -10.39 -8.22
N GLN A 110 0.03 -10.25 -7.85
CA GLN A 110 0.47 -10.01 -6.47
C GLN A 110 0.61 -8.52 -6.14
N SER A 111 0.88 -7.71 -7.16
CA SER A 111 1.00 -6.27 -7.09
C SER A 111 0.61 -5.66 -8.43
N LYS A 112 0.39 -4.35 -8.44
CA LYS A 112 0.30 -3.58 -9.69
C LYS A 112 0.89 -2.18 -9.51
N MET A 113 1.36 -1.60 -10.61
CA MET A 113 1.65 -0.17 -10.67
C MET A 113 0.40 0.58 -11.10
N VAL A 114 0.08 1.67 -10.41
CA VAL A 114 -1.01 2.58 -10.77
C VAL A 114 -0.48 4.01 -10.87
N LYS A 115 -1.10 4.81 -11.75
CA LYS A 115 -0.86 6.25 -11.78
C LYS A 115 -1.83 6.93 -10.81
N PHE A 116 -1.31 7.59 -9.79
CA PHE A 116 -2.10 8.37 -8.83
C PHE A 116 -1.37 9.66 -8.47
N SER A 117 -2.07 10.80 -8.57
CA SER A 117 -1.48 12.14 -8.41
C SER A 117 -0.17 12.32 -9.19
N ASN A 118 -0.20 11.96 -10.47
CA ASN A 118 0.93 12.01 -11.40
C ASN A 118 2.15 11.14 -11.04
N LYS A 119 2.06 10.29 -10.02
CA LYS A 119 3.11 9.35 -9.62
C LYS A 119 2.74 7.92 -9.97
N ASN A 120 3.75 7.11 -10.23
CA ASN A 120 3.61 5.67 -10.30
C ASN A 120 3.72 5.12 -8.87
N ILE A 121 2.66 4.46 -8.42
CA ILE A 121 2.53 3.95 -7.05
C ILE A 121 2.34 2.44 -7.14
N PHE A 122 3.09 1.68 -6.34
CA PHE A 122 2.85 0.25 -6.23
C PHE A 122 1.69 -0.03 -5.28
N VAL A 123 0.90 -1.04 -5.61
CA VAL A 123 -0.32 -1.39 -4.87
C VAL A 123 -0.30 -2.90 -4.62
N VAL A 124 -0.40 -3.31 -3.35
CA VAL A 124 -0.44 -4.73 -2.93
C VAL A 124 -1.71 -4.98 -2.13
N CYS A 125 -2.61 -5.84 -2.62
CA CYS A 125 -3.75 -6.34 -1.85
C CYS A 125 -3.46 -7.71 -1.25
N SER A 126 -4.03 -8.02 -0.09
CA SER A 126 -4.09 -9.39 0.41
C SER A 126 -4.77 -10.29 -0.62
N ILE A 127 -4.09 -11.38 -0.99
CA ILE A 127 -4.64 -12.44 -1.82
C ILE A 127 -5.34 -13.47 -0.94
N TYR A 128 -6.40 -14.08 -1.46
CA TYR A 128 -6.91 -15.34 -0.91
C TYR A 128 -6.51 -16.47 -1.86
N SER A 129 -5.84 -17.46 -1.30
CA SER A 129 -5.43 -18.70 -1.96
C SER A 129 -5.93 -19.86 -1.10
N LYS A 130 -6.38 -20.96 -1.73
CA LYS A 130 -6.72 -22.21 -1.00
C LYS A 130 -5.49 -22.86 -0.33
N ILE A 131 -4.29 -22.34 -0.59
CA ILE A 131 -3.01 -22.78 -0.04
C ILE A 131 -2.38 -21.55 0.63
N ASN A 132 -1.89 -21.66 1.87
CA ASN A 132 -1.23 -20.57 2.61
C ASN A 132 -0.09 -19.96 1.77
N THR A 133 -0.35 -18.85 1.10
CA THR A 133 0.66 -18.12 0.33
C THR A 133 1.11 -16.94 1.17
N GLY A 134 2.16 -17.16 1.97
CA GLY A 134 3.00 -16.08 2.48
C GLY A 134 3.65 -15.34 1.31
N PHE A 135 3.88 -14.04 1.47
CA PHE A 135 4.39 -13.15 0.42
C PHE A 135 5.83 -12.73 0.72
N GLU A 136 6.70 -12.81 -0.29
CA GLU A 136 8.09 -12.35 -0.19
C GLU A 136 8.27 -11.03 -0.93
N LEU A 137 8.48 -9.95 -0.17
CA LEU A 137 8.61 -8.57 -0.66
C LEU A 137 9.88 -8.33 -1.49
N ALA A 138 10.87 -9.22 -1.42
CA ALA A 138 12.16 -9.08 -2.10
C ALA A 138 12.01 -8.93 -3.63
N LYS A 139 10.97 -9.52 -4.22
CA LYS A 139 10.70 -9.45 -5.67
C LYS A 139 10.16 -8.11 -6.17
N LEU A 140 9.82 -7.19 -5.26
CA LEU A 140 9.32 -5.85 -5.59
C LEU A 140 10.39 -4.76 -5.49
N LEU A 141 11.58 -5.10 -4.99
CA LEU A 141 12.71 -4.20 -4.99
C LEU A 141 13.34 -4.21 -6.40
N PRO A 142 13.74 -3.06 -6.97
CA PRO A 142 14.53 -3.05 -8.18
C PRO A 142 15.81 -3.86 -7.95
N ASP A 143 16.24 -4.64 -8.95
CA ASP A 143 17.44 -5.48 -8.89
C ASP A 143 18.70 -4.63 -8.63
N THR A 144 18.96 -4.28 -7.37
CA THR A 144 20.28 -3.89 -6.93
C THR A 144 21.07 -5.18 -6.84
N ASN A 145 21.86 -5.45 -7.90
CA ASN A 145 22.89 -6.47 -8.01
C ASN A 145 23.25 -7.09 -6.65
N MET A 146 22.53 -8.16 -6.28
CA MET A 146 23.02 -9.02 -5.22
C MET A 146 24.22 -9.75 -5.82
N GLU A 147 25.41 -9.38 -5.36
CA GLU A 147 26.62 -10.15 -5.59
C GLU A 147 26.30 -11.62 -5.31
N LYS A 148 26.55 -12.47 -6.31
CA LYS A 148 26.42 -13.92 -6.17
C LYS A 148 27.16 -14.32 -4.89
N PRO A 149 26.57 -15.15 -4.01
CA PRO A 149 27.32 -15.73 -2.91
C PRO A 149 28.53 -16.45 -3.51
N LEU A 150 29.73 -16.10 -3.04
CA LEU A 150 30.94 -16.85 -3.37
C LEU A 150 30.70 -18.33 -3.07
N GLY A 151 31.11 -19.17 -4.02
CA GLY A 151 30.71 -20.57 -4.14
C GLY A 151 30.81 -21.37 -2.85
N LEU A 152 29.71 -22.04 -2.53
CA LEU A 152 29.75 -23.27 -1.76
C LEU A 152 30.21 -24.37 -2.72
N LYS A 153 31.40 -24.91 -2.45
CA LYS A 153 31.89 -26.13 -3.10
C LYS A 153 30.92 -27.26 -2.75
N GLU A 154 30.44 -27.95 -3.77
CA GLU A 154 29.77 -29.23 -3.61
C GLU A 154 30.81 -30.25 -3.12
N ASP A 155 30.71 -30.65 -1.86
CA ASP A 155 31.38 -31.85 -1.37
C ASP A 155 30.65 -33.05 -1.95
N LYS A 156 31.34 -33.76 -2.85
CA LYS A 156 30.95 -35.07 -3.33
C LYS A 156 31.16 -36.09 -2.21
N ASN A 157 30.12 -36.83 -1.88
CA ASN A 157 30.18 -38.23 -1.47
C ASN A 157 28.89 -38.93 -1.91
#